data_AF-A0A1J3DQE2-F1
#
_entry.id   AF-A0A1J3DQE2-F1
#
_cell.length_a   1.000
_cell.length_b   1.000
_cell.length_c   1.000
_cell.angle_alpha   90.00
_cell.angle_beta   90.00
_cell.angle_gamma   90.00
#
_symmetry.space_group_name_H-M   'P 1'
#
loop_
_entity.id
_entity.type
_entity.pdbx_description
1 polymer ?
#
loop_
_entity_poly.entity_id
_entity_poly.type
_entity_poly.pdbx_seq_one_letter_code
_entity_poly.pdbx_strand_id
1 'polypeptide(L)' 'QLVKLDLSNNNLTGEVPEFLSNMKTLSVINLSGNDLNGSIPQSLQRKGLELLVEGNQKLCLSDSCRQPSKKKVLASVASA' A
#
# COMPACT_ATOMS: atom_id res chain seq x y z
N GLN A 1 13.50 -4.62 -15.59
CA GLN A 1 12.34 -5.17 -14.85
C GLN A 1 12.77 -5.41 -13.41
N LEU A 2 11.96 -5.02 -12.41
CA LEU A 2 12.32 -5.09 -10.99
C LEU A 2 11.70 -6.32 -10.34
N VAL A 3 12.51 -7.11 -9.62
CA VAL A 3 12.08 -8.37 -8.99
C VAL A 3 11.93 -8.24 -7.48
N LYS A 4 12.83 -7.50 -6.82
CA LYS A 4 12.80 -7.27 -5.38
C LYS A 4 12.89 -5.77 -5.10
N LEU A 5 12.08 -5.30 -4.16
CA LEU A 5 12.10 -3.93 -3.66
C LEU A 5 12.30 -3.98 -2.15
N ASP A 6 13.45 -3.53 -1.66
CA ASP A 6 13.73 -3.40 -0.23
C ASP A 6 13.77 -1.93 0.16
N LEU A 7 12.84 -1.53 1.02
CA LEU A 7 12.71 -0.20 1.61
C LEU A 7 12.64 -0.31 3.14
N SER A 8 13.14 -1.40 3.71
CA SER A 8 13.10 -1.63 5.15
C SER A 8 13.94 -0.63 5.93
N ASN A 9 13.61 -0.42 7.21
CA ASN A 9 14.33 0.44 8.15
C ASN A 9 14.51 1.87 7.66
N ASN A 10 13.42 2.46 7.17
CA ASN A 10 13.36 3.86 6.77
C ASN A 10 12.28 4.60 7.59
N ASN A 11 12.14 5.89 7.34
CA ASN A 11 11.10 6.72 7.95
C ASN A 11 9.94 6.95 6.99
N LEU A 12 9.57 5.96 6.17
CA LEU A 12 8.46 6.09 5.23
C LEU A 12 7.14 6.18 5.99
N THR A 13 6.27 7.08 5.54
CA THR A 13 4.95 7.34 6.12
C THR A 13 3.88 7.31 5.04
N GLY A 14 2.61 7.21 5.44
CA GLY A 14 1.47 7.19 4.51
C GLY A 14 1.03 5.78 4.14
N GLU A 15 0.12 5.69 3.18
CA GLU A 15 -0.46 4.42 2.73
C GLU A 15 0.43 3.69 1.72
N VAL A 16 0.35 2.36 1.71
CA VAL A 16 1.00 1.55 0.67
C VAL A 16 0.27 1.73 -0.66
N PRO A 17 0.94 2.18 -1.74
CA PRO A 17 0.27 2.53 -2.97
C PRO A 17 -0.14 1.30 -3.80
N GLU A 18 -1.33 1.37 -4.39
CA GLU A 18 -1.92 0.25 -5.12
C GLU A 18 -1.14 -0.15 -6.39
N PHE A 19 -0.44 0.79 -7.03
CA PHE A 19 0.27 0.56 -8.29
C PHE A 19 1.37 -0.49 -8.18
N LEU A 20 1.89 -0.76 -6.97
CA LEU A 20 2.89 -1.81 -6.73
C LEU A 20 2.35 -3.19 -7.15
N SER A 21 1.02 -3.37 -7.17
CA SER A 21 0.39 -4.57 -7.71
C SER A 21 0.58 -4.74 -9.22
N ASN A 22 0.72 -3.65 -9.98
CA ASN A 22 0.88 -3.68 -11.46
C ASN A 22 2.28 -4.10 -11.93
N MET A 23 3.28 -4.14 -11.04
CA MET A 23 4.65 -4.49 -11.39
C MET A 23 4.81 -6.01 -11.65
N LYS A 24 4.68 -6.45 -12.91
CA LYS A 24 4.56 -7.87 -13.30
C LYS A 24 5.66 -8.81 -12.79
N THR A 25 6.88 -8.30 -12.62
CA THR A 25 8.05 -9.10 -12.22
C THR A 25 8.37 -9.03 -10.73
N LEU A 26 7.70 -8.16 -9.99
CA LEU A 26 7.97 -7.93 -8.58
C LEU A 26 7.43 -9.08 -7.74
N SER A 27 8.32 -9.80 -7.07
CA SER A 27 8.01 -10.98 -6.25
C SER A 27 8.28 -10.78 -4.76
N VAL A 28 9.07 -9.77 -4.38
CA VAL A 28 9.36 -9.46 -2.96
C VAL A 28 9.28 -7.95 -2.74
N ILE A 29 8.58 -7.56 -1.68
CA ILE A 29 8.57 -6.19 -1.17
C ILE A 29 8.83 -6.23 0.34
N ASN A 30 9.92 -5.59 0.76
CA ASN A 30 10.24 -5.39 2.17
C ASN A 30 10.00 -3.94 2.57
N LEU A 31 8.98 -3.70 3.38
CA LEU A 31 8.61 -2.39 3.94
C LEU A 31 8.75 -2.39 5.48
N SER A 32 9.40 -3.39 6.05
CA SER A 32 9.51 -3.53 7.51
C SER A 32 10.27 -2.36 8.15
N GLY A 33 9.96 -2.05 9.41
CA GLY A 33 10.62 -0.98 10.16
C GLY A 33 10.41 0.42 9.56
N ASN A 34 9.18 0.74 9.16
CA ASN A 34 8.75 2.08 8.73
C ASN A 34 7.57 2.58 9.60
N ASP A 35 7.05 3.78 9.32
CA ASP A 35 5.85 4.36 9.98
C ASP A 35 4.68 4.48 8.97
N LEU A 36 4.52 3.46 8.12
CA LEU A 36 3.41 3.36 7.17
C LEU A 36 2.09 3.17 7.92
N ASN A 37 1.01 3.62 7.30
CA ASN A 37 -0.33 3.63 7.88
C ASN A 37 -1.40 3.15 6.89
N GLY A 38 -2.62 3.01 7.39
CA GLY A 38 -3.77 2.58 6.59
C GLY A 38 -3.80 1.08 6.35
N SER A 39 -4.56 0.64 5.34
CA SER A 39 -4.72 -0.78 5.01
C SER A 39 -3.77 -1.17 3.88
N ILE A 40 -3.22 -2.38 3.95
CA ILE A 40 -2.57 -2.98 2.78
C ILE A 40 -3.58 -3.16 1.64
N PRO A 41 -3.31 -2.62 0.43
CA PRO A 41 -4.18 -2.80 -0.72
C PRO A 41 -4.48 -4.27 -0.99
N GLN A 42 -5.76 -4.64 -1.13
CA GLN A 42 -6.17 -6.01 -1.45
C GLN A 42 -5.54 -6.55 -2.74
N SER A 43 -5.24 -5.67 -3.71
CA SER A 43 -4.54 -6.04 -4.94
C SER A 43 -3.11 -6.51 -4.70
N LEU A 44 -2.41 -5.96 -3.69
CA LEU A 44 -1.10 -6.45 -3.27
C LEU A 44 -1.21 -7.80 -2.54
N GLN A 45 -2.22 -7.97 -1.70
CA GLN A 45 -2.46 -9.26 -1.02
C GLN A 45 -2.75 -10.37 -2.04
N ARG A 46 -3.54 -10.07 -3.08
CA ARG A 46 -3.88 -11.00 -4.16
C ARG A 46 -2.77 -11.26 -5.17
N LYS A 47 -1.68 -10.48 -5.14
CA LYS A 47 -0.58 -10.59 -6.11
C LYS A 47 0.27 -11.84 -5.93
N GLY A 48 0.23 -12.47 -4.75
CA GLY A 48 1.04 -13.67 -4.46
C GLY A 48 2.54 -13.39 -4.37
N LEU A 49 2.91 -12.15 -4.01
CA LEU A 49 4.29 -11.78 -3.68
C LEU A 49 4.57 -11.96 -2.18
N GLU A 50 5.85 -12.02 -1.83
CA GLU A 50 6.29 -11.95 -0.44
C GLU A 50 6.26 -10.50 0.04
N LEU A 51 5.37 -10.20 1.00
CA LEU A 51 5.19 -8.86 1.58
C LEU A 51 5.64 -8.86 3.04
N LEU A 52 6.72 -8.15 3.34
CA LEU A 52 7.23 -7.97 4.70
C LEU A 52 6.90 -6.55 5.18
N VAL A 53 6.09 -6.44 6.24
CA VAL A 53 5.58 -5.14 6.73
C VAL A 53 5.66 -5.00 8.25
N GLU A 54 6.43 -5.87 8.90
CA GLU A 54 6.63 -5.85 10.35
C GLU A 54 7.17 -4.51 10.84
N GLY A 55 6.82 -4.09 12.06
CA GLY A 55 7.29 -2.83 12.63
C GLY A 55 6.55 -1.57 12.17
N ASN A 56 5.58 -1.67 11.25
CA ASN A 56 4.70 -0.54 10.88
C ASN A 56 3.49 -0.44 11.84
N GLN A 57 3.62 0.34 12.90
CA GLN A 57 2.67 0.37 14.02
C GLN A 57 1.23 0.79 13.65
N LYS A 58 1.08 1.60 12.60
CA LYS A 58 -0.21 2.16 12.15
C LYS A 58 -0.80 1.44 10.95
N LEU A 59 -0.16 0.36 10.50
CA LEU A 59 -0.55 -0.39 9.32
C LEU A 59 -1.48 -1.55 9.72
N CYS A 60 -2.55 -1.74 8.96
CA CYS A 60 -3.48 -2.85 9.17
C CYS A 60 -3.38 -3.90 8.06
N LEU A 61 -3.50 -5.17 8.46
CA LEU A 61 -3.52 -6.33 7.57
C LEU A 61 -4.93 -6.89 7.30
N SER A 62 -5.94 -6.48 8.07
CA SER A 62 -7.31 -7.01 7.98
C SER A 62 -8.33 -5.95 7.58
N ASP A 63 -9.52 -6.42 7.18
CA ASP A 63 -10.72 -5.61 6.92
C ASP A 63 -11.19 -4.79 8.15
N SER A 64 -10.58 -5.01 9.31
CA SER A 64 -10.81 -4.21 10.53
C SER A 64 -10.21 -2.81 10.46
N CYS A 65 -9.42 -2.51 9.43
CA CYS A 65 -8.95 -1.15 9.21
C CYS A 65 -10.13 -0.29 8.77
N ARG A 66 -10.64 0.55 9.67
CA ARG A 66 -11.66 1.55 9.36
C ARG A 66 -11.05 2.60 8.42
N GLN A 67 -10.99 2.29 7.13
CA GLN A 67 -10.54 3.23 6.11
C GLN A 67 -11.46 4.45 6.16
N PRO A 68 -10.95 5.68 6.31
CA PRO A 68 -11.77 6.85 6.08
C PRO A 68 -12.24 6.78 4.62
N SER A 69 -13.55 6.67 4.42
CA SER A 69 -14.17 6.63 3.10
C SER A 69 -13.57 7.77 2.26
N LYS A 70 -12.77 7.43 1.23
CA LYS A 70 -12.23 8.41 0.29
C LYS A 70 -13.42 9.24 -0.17
N LYS A 71 -13.52 10.50 0.27
CA LYS A 71 -14.54 11.42 -0.24
C LYS A 71 -14.23 11.54 -1.73
N LYS A 72 -15.06 10.90 -2.56
CA LYS A 72 -15.03 11.06 -4.00
C LYS A 72 -15.25 12.56 -4.23
N VAL A 73 -14.18 13.29 -4.55
CA VAL A 73 -14.30 14.67 -5.03
C VAL A 73 -15.06 14.53 -6.35
N LEU A 74 -16.37 14.77 -6.31
CA LEU A 74 -17.18 14.86 -7.50
C LEU A 74 -16.68 16.12 -8.23
N ALA A 75 -15.88 15.94 -9.27
CA ALA A 75 -15.63 17.02 -10.20
C ALA A 75 -16.96 17.32 -10.91
N SER A 76 -17.70 18.30 -10.40
CA SER A 76 -18.78 18.92 -11.15
C SER A 76 -18.14 19.70 -12.29
N VAL A 77 -18.07 19.09 -13.47
CA VAL A 77 -17.90 19.85 -14.71
C VAL A 77 -19.28 20.40 -15.04
N ALA A 78 -19.53 21.65 -14.67
CA ALA A 78 -20.70 22.38 -15.14
C ALA A 78 -20.44 22.79 -16.60
N SER A 79 -21.29 22.30 -17.50
CA SER A 79 -21.36 22.79 -18.88
C SER A 79 -21.83 24.24 -18.89
N ALA A 80 -21.12 25.09 -19.62
CA ALA A 80 -21.62 26.36 -20.13
C ALA A 80 -21.85 26.22 -21.64
#